data_AF-A0A7C4XZC2-F1
#
_entry.id   AF-A0A7C4XZC2-F1
#
_cell.length_a   1.000
_cell.length_b   1.000
_cell.length_c   1.000
_cell.angle_alpha   90.00
_cell.angle_beta   90.00
_cell.angle_gamma   90.00
#
_symmetry.space_group_name_H-M   'P 1'
#
loop_
_entity.id
_entity.type
_entity.pdbx_description
1 polymer ?
#
loop_
_entity_poly.entity_id
_entity_poly.type
_entity_poly.pdbx_seq_one_letter_code
_entity_poly.pdbx_strand_id
1 'polypeptide(L)' 'MKRIYFISSFLLCWAAAFSQNVVKDWKLAIQSWTFHKYSLLESVDKADSLGIRELEVYPGQKVGGEIPGVFSFTLDKDAR' A
#
# COMPACT_ATOMS: atom_id res chain seq x y z
N MET A 1 7.19 8.62 -56.53
CA MET A 1 6.73 7.36 -55.90
C MET A 1 7.50 6.92 -54.65
N LYS A 2 8.71 7.43 -54.34
CA LYS A 2 9.47 7.04 -53.13
C LYS A 2 9.21 7.92 -51.87
N ARG A 3 8.56 9.08 -52.01
CA ARG A 3 8.26 10.03 -50.90
C ARG A 3 7.03 9.66 -50.05
N ILE A 4 6.11 8.85 -50.58
CA ILE A 4 4.87 8.45 -49.88
C ILE A 4 5.15 7.37 -48.82
N TYR A 5 6.11 6.47 -49.06
CA TYR A 5 6.48 5.43 -48.10
C TYR A 5 7.17 5.99 -46.84
N PHE A 6 7.86 7.13 -46.95
CA PHE A 6 8.57 7.75 -45.83
C PHE A 6 7.63 8.40 -44.81
N ILE A 7 6.46 8.89 -45.25
CA ILE A 7 5.47 9.50 -44.36
C ILE A 7 4.61 8.43 -43.66
N SER A 8 4.40 7.27 -44.29
CA SER A 8 3.65 6.17 -43.66
C SER A 8 4.41 5.48 -42.52
N SER A 9 5.75 5.52 -42.52
CA SER A 9 6.58 4.91 -41.47
C SER A 9 6.62 5.73 -40.19
N PHE A 10 6.26 7.02 -40.22
CA PHE A 10 6.34 7.91 -39.05
C PHE A 10 5.04 7.88 -38.22
N LEU A 11 3.91 7.54 -38.84
CA LEU A 11 2.61 7.43 -38.14
C LEU A 11 2.46 6.11 -37.37
N LEU A 12 3.12 5.03 -37.80
CA LEU A 12 3.09 3.74 -37.08
C LEU A 12 3.88 3.75 -35.76
N CYS A 13 4.90 4.61 -35.64
CA CYS A 13 5.74 4.67 -34.44
C CYS A 13 5.14 5.56 -33.34
N TRP A 14 4.21 6.48 -33.68
CA TRP A 14 3.57 7.35 -32.69
C TRP A 14 2.42 6.66 -31.95
N ALA A 15 1.76 5.68 -32.58
CA ALA A 15 0.65 4.94 -31.96
C ALA A 15 1.11 3.89 -30.91
N ALA A 16 2.37 3.44 -30.96
CA ALA A 16 2.89 2.42 -30.04
C ALA A 16 3.48 2.98 -28.73
N ALA A 17 3.63 4.31 -28.62
CA ALA A 17 4.28 4.94 -27.47
C ALA A 17 3.32 5.25 -26.28
N PHE A 18 2.02 5.00 -26.42
CA PHE A 18 1.02 5.31 -25.40
C PHE A 18 0.24 4.08 -24.93
N SER A 19 0.92 3.17 -24.23
CA SER A 19 0.27 2.36 -23.18
C SER A 19 1.32 1.72 -22.26
N GLN A 20 2.04 2.54 -21.49
CA GLN A 20 2.64 2.05 -20.25
C GLN A 20 1.54 2.12 -19.19
N ASN A 21 0.65 1.12 -19.14
CA ASN A 21 -0.26 0.96 -18.01
C ASN A 21 0.59 0.55 -16.79
N VAL A 22 1.18 1.54 -16.12
CA VAL A 22 1.80 1.36 -14.79
C VAL A 22 0.68 1.35 -13.75
N VAL A 23 -0.31 0.47 -13.89
CA VAL A 23 -1.12 0.08 -12.75
C VAL A 23 -0.33 -1.03 -12.08
N LYS A 24 0.67 -0.63 -11.29
CA LYS A 24 1.32 -1.56 -10.37
C LYS A 24 0.32 -1.87 -9.25
N ASP A 25 0.29 -3.12 -8.78
CA ASP A 25 -0.46 -3.56 -7.60
C ASP A 25 0.09 -2.92 -6.32
N TRP A 26 0.00 -1.60 -6.23
CA TRP A 26 0.42 -0.84 -5.07
C TRP A 26 -0.61 -1.00 -3.97
N LYS A 27 -0.12 -1.43 -2.81
CA LYS A 27 -0.94 -1.52 -1.62
C LYS A 27 -0.86 -0.21 -0.85
N LEU A 28 -2.02 0.39 -0.58
CA LEU A 28 -2.12 1.52 0.33
C LEU A 28 -2.12 1.00 1.76
N ALA A 29 -1.24 1.54 2.61
CA ALA A 29 -1.11 1.17 4.01
C ALA A 29 -1.24 2.39 4.93
N ILE A 30 -1.75 2.19 6.15
CA ILE A 30 -1.68 3.19 7.23
C ILE A 30 -0.46 2.89 8.09
N GLN A 31 0.37 3.90 8.35
CA GLN A 31 1.30 3.82 9.46
C GLN A 31 0.52 4.02 10.78
N SER A 32 0.48 3.00 11.62
CA SER A 32 -0.32 2.97 12.86
C SER A 32 -0.03 4.10 13.86
N TRP A 33 1.11 4.80 13.77
CA TRP A 33 1.36 6.01 14.57
C TRP A 33 0.36 7.14 14.28
N THR A 34 -0.29 7.14 13.11
CA THR A 34 -1.47 7.98 12.85
C THR A 34 -2.56 7.80 13.92
N PHE A 35 -2.65 6.61 14.51
CA PHE A 35 -3.57 6.24 15.59
C PHE A 35 -2.87 5.97 16.93
N HIS A 36 -1.70 6.56 17.22
CA HIS A 36 -0.91 6.29 18.45
C HIS A 36 -1.62 6.51 19.80
N LYS A 37 -2.78 7.19 19.79
CA LYS A 37 -3.63 7.35 20.99
C LYS A 37 -4.50 6.12 21.29
N TYR A 38 -4.51 5.15 20.37
CA TYR A 38 -5.29 3.92 20.41
C TYR A 38 -4.37 2.71 20.39
N SER A 39 -4.91 1.56 20.81
CA SER A 39 -4.26 0.27 20.67
C SER A 39 -4.15 -0.18 19.21
N LEU A 40 -3.34 -1.22 18.96
CA LEU A 40 -3.19 -1.82 17.65
C LEU A 40 -4.52 -2.39 17.14
N LEU A 41 -5.27 -3.12 17.96
CA LEU A 41 -6.58 -3.65 17.56
C LEU A 41 -7.57 -2.54 17.18
N GLU A 42 -7.63 -1.46 17.97
CA GLU A 42 -8.44 -0.29 17.60
C GLU A 42 -7.93 0.42 16.33
N SER A 43 -6.63 0.36 16.07
CA SER A 43 -6.03 0.90 14.84
C SER A 43 -6.43 0.07 13.61
N VAL A 44 -6.56 -1.24 13.76
CA VAL A 44 -7.09 -2.15 12.73
C VAL A 44 -8.54 -1.81 12.44
N ASP A 45 -9.39 -1.66 13.46
CA ASP A 45 -10.80 -1.29 13.28
C ASP A 45 -10.94 0.05 12.55
N LYS A 46 -10.09 1.04 12.88
CA LYS A 46 -10.06 2.34 12.21
C LYS A 46 -9.62 2.22 10.75
N ALA A 47 -8.58 1.44 10.46
CA ALA A 47 -8.14 1.20 9.09
C ALA A 47 -9.22 0.51 8.25
N ASP A 48 -9.90 -0.49 8.82
CA ASP A 48 -11.01 -1.18 8.17
C ASP A 48 -12.17 -0.23 7.86
N SER A 49 -12.51 0.68 8.78
CA SER A 49 -13.54 1.71 8.53
C SER A 49 -13.21 2.68 7.39
N LEU A 50 -11.92 2.80 7.02
CA LEU A 50 -11.43 3.60 5.90
C LEU A 50 -11.26 2.76 4.62
N GLY A 51 -11.53 1.45 4.67
CA GLY A 51 -11.32 0.52 3.58
C GLY A 51 -9.85 0.19 3.30
N ILE A 52 -8.93 0.48 4.23
CA ILE A 52 -7.50 0.22 4.09
C ILE A 52 -7.15 -1.12 4.74
N ARG A 53 -6.48 -2.00 3.97
CA ARG A 53 -6.21 -3.40 4.36
C ARG A 53 -4.80 -3.66 4.85
N GLU A 54 -3.89 -2.72 4.64
CA GLU A 54 -2.50 -2.87 5.07
C GLU A 54 -2.18 -1.87 6.19
N LEU A 55 -1.39 -2.31 7.16
CA LEU A 55 -0.94 -1.49 8.28
C LEU A 55 0.56 -1.68 8.50
N GLU A 56 1.27 -0.59 8.76
CA GLU A 56 2.63 -0.63 9.30
C GLU A 56 2.56 -0.35 10.81
N VAL A 57 2.84 -1.36 11.62
CA VAL A 57 2.78 -1.26 13.08
C VAL A 57 4.05 -0.64 13.63
N TYR A 58 3.94 0.44 14.41
CA TYR A 58 5.11 1.06 15.03
C TYR A 58 5.55 0.30 16.30
N PRO A 59 6.86 0.22 16.60
CA PRO A 59 7.33 -0.43 17.82
C PRO A 59 6.83 0.26 19.10
N GLY A 60 6.29 -0.50 20.04
CA GLY A 60 5.80 0.02 21.31
C GLY A 60 4.32 0.40 21.34
N GLN A 61 3.57 0.18 20.26
CA GLN A 61 2.11 0.35 20.28
C GLN A 61 1.45 -0.65 21.22
N LYS A 62 0.54 -0.21 22.10
CA LYS A 62 -0.26 -1.12 22.95
C LYS A 62 -1.04 -2.10 22.07
N VAL A 63 -1.03 -3.40 22.36
CA VAL A 63 -1.73 -4.39 21.52
C VAL A 63 -3.25 -4.20 21.60
N GLY A 64 -3.82 -4.22 22.82
CA GLY A 64 -5.25 -3.97 23.05
C GLY A 64 -6.07 -5.24 23.24
N GLY A 65 -7.37 -5.09 23.48
CA GLY A 65 -8.27 -6.19 23.87
C GLY A 65 -7.78 -6.89 25.14
N GLU A 66 -7.82 -8.22 25.13
CA GLU A 66 -7.33 -9.07 26.22
C GLU A 66 -5.83 -9.38 26.11
N ILE A 67 -5.12 -8.81 25.13
CA ILE A 67 -3.69 -9.05 24.91
C ILE A 67 -2.87 -7.99 25.65
N PRO A 68 -2.16 -8.36 26.73
CA PRO A 68 -1.33 -7.42 27.45
C PRO A 68 -0.05 -7.08 26.68
N GLY A 69 0.50 -5.90 26.97
CA GLY A 69 1.80 -5.47 26.45
C GLY A 69 1.72 -4.59 25.21
N VAL A 70 2.86 -4.52 24.52
CA VAL A 70 3.08 -3.66 23.36
C VAL A 70 3.65 -4.47 22.19
N PHE A 71 3.44 -4.00 20.97
CA PHE A 71 4.03 -4.56 19.78
C PHE A 71 5.55 -4.37 19.82
N SER A 72 6.27 -5.43 20.17
CA SER A 72 7.72 -5.44 20.28
C SER A 72 8.28 -6.82 19.94
N PHE A 73 9.60 -6.90 19.76
CA PHE A 73 10.30 -8.17 19.56
C PHE A 73 10.29 -9.09 20.80
N THR A 74 9.74 -8.63 21.93
CA THR A 74 9.56 -9.41 23.16
C THR A 74 8.11 -9.81 23.41
N LEU A 75 7.15 -9.35 22.58
CA LEU A 75 5.75 -9.78 22.68
C LEU A 75 5.67 -11.29 22.48
N ASP A 76 4.77 -11.96 23.22
CA ASP A 76 4.59 -13.40 23.10
C ASP A 76 4.29 -13.81 21.64
N LYS A 77 4.81 -14.96 21.20
CA LYS A 77 4.68 -15.37 19.80
C LYS A 77 3.25 -15.63 19.38
N ASP A 78 2.40 -16.11 20.29
CA ASP A 78 1.00 -16.39 20.00
C ASP A 78 0.15 -15.10 19.99
N ALA A 79 0.74 -13.98 20.44
CA ALA A 79 0.13 -12.65 20.50
C ALA A 79 0.58 -11.69 19.39
N ARG A 80 1.48 -12.11 18.48
CA ARG A 80 1.97 -11.34 17.32
C ARG A 80 1.17 -11.63 16.07
#